data_AF-A0A8C9FK61-F1
#
_entry.id   AF-A0A8C9FK61-F1
#
_cell.length_a   1.000
_cell.length_b   1.000
_cell.length_c   1.000
_cell.angle_alpha   90.00
_cell.angle_beta   90.00
_cell.angle_gamma   90.00
#
_symmetry.space_group_name_H-M   'P 1'
#
loop_
_entity.id
_entity.type
_entity.pdbx_description
1 polymer ?
#
loop_
_entity_poly.entity_id
_entity_poly.type
_entity_poly.pdbx_seq_one_letter_code
_entity_poly.pdbx_strand_id
1 'polypeptide(L)'
;MENITLAPDPWVPEKLPPVAYNPWMDIRQRDDVKALNVTFPYGPLPDDFQRLIRQSYYAAVSYLDMQVGLLLNALDDVGLSNSTIVVFTADHGWSLGEHGEWAKYSNFDVATQVPLMFYVPGMTTSSASQGERVFPYLDPFSHVLGLVPQGQSKKMVELVSLFSTLAELAGLQVPPACPETSFHVALCTEGVSIVRYFKSSEQKVQKKEDGCNDTNRCYSEEPVAFSQYPRPADTPQWDSDKPKLKDIRIMGYSMRTVDYRYTVWVQFNPENFSADFEDVHAGELYMMETDPNQDNNIYNNTLHGHLFKKIVDFLKH
;
A
#
# COMPACT_ATOMS: atom_id res chain seq x y z
N MET A 1 -6.69 27.83 -7.68
CA MET A 1 -6.89 26.88 -8.79
C MET A 1 -5.72 26.88 -9.78
N GLU A 2 -4.92 27.95 -9.89
CA GLU A 2 -3.88 28.07 -10.92
C GLU A 2 -2.74 27.03 -10.85
N ASN A 3 -2.58 26.30 -9.74
CA ASN A 3 -1.46 25.35 -9.54
C ASN A 3 -1.85 23.85 -9.49
N ILE A 4 -3.12 23.46 -9.62
CA ILE A 4 -3.48 22.02 -9.64
C ILE A 4 -3.30 21.47 -11.05
N THR A 5 -2.35 20.55 -11.21
CA THR A 5 -2.10 19.84 -12.47
C THR A 5 -2.93 18.56 -12.57
N LEU A 6 -2.99 17.99 -13.78
CA LEU A 6 -3.39 16.59 -13.97
C LEU A 6 -2.39 15.66 -13.27
N ALA A 7 -2.74 14.37 -13.20
CA ALA A 7 -1.76 13.32 -12.91
C ALA A 7 -0.60 13.36 -13.92
N PRO A 8 0.62 12.90 -13.56
CA PRO A 8 1.76 12.85 -14.48
C PRO A 8 1.49 12.06 -15.77
N ASP A 9 0.66 11.04 -15.67
CA ASP A 9 0.37 9.97 -16.62
C ASP A 9 -1.15 9.74 -16.73
N PRO A 10 -1.95 10.73 -17.19
CA PRO A 10 -3.41 10.71 -17.04
C PRO A 10 -4.15 9.81 -18.04
N TRP A 11 -3.42 8.98 -18.80
CA TRP A 11 -3.95 8.18 -19.90
C TRP A 11 -3.75 6.70 -19.62
N VAL A 12 -4.67 5.85 -20.10
CA VAL A 12 -4.52 4.39 -20.00
C VAL A 12 -3.29 3.95 -20.79
N PRO A 13 -2.27 3.33 -20.15
CA PRO A 13 -1.08 2.88 -20.85
C PRO A 13 -1.40 1.82 -21.90
N GLU A 14 -0.77 1.90 -23.07
CA GLU A 14 -1.05 0.99 -24.20
C GLU A 14 -0.84 -0.50 -23.84
N LYS A 15 0.11 -0.79 -22.95
CA LYS A 15 0.48 -2.14 -22.53
C LYS A 15 -0.13 -2.56 -21.18
N LEU A 16 -1.03 -1.77 -20.61
CA LEU A 16 -1.79 -2.17 -19.44
C LEU A 16 -2.80 -3.25 -19.86
N PRO A 17 -2.70 -4.50 -19.38
CA PRO A 17 -3.68 -5.52 -19.73
C PRO A 17 -5.07 -5.12 -19.20
N PRO A 18 -6.16 -5.29 -19.99
CA PRO A 18 -7.50 -4.86 -19.56
C PRO A 18 -7.99 -5.47 -18.23
N VAL A 19 -7.50 -6.65 -17.86
CA VAL A 19 -7.84 -7.30 -16.59
C VAL A 19 -7.32 -6.52 -15.38
N ALA A 20 -6.22 -5.78 -15.54
CA ALA A 20 -5.66 -4.95 -14.49
C ALA A 20 -6.46 -3.66 -14.29
N TYR A 21 -7.15 -3.17 -15.34
CA TYR A 21 -7.86 -1.89 -15.30
C TYR A 21 -9.13 -1.93 -14.45
N ASN A 22 -9.31 -0.96 -13.56
CA ASN A 22 -10.56 -0.80 -12.80
C ASN A 22 -11.49 0.29 -13.38
N PRO A 23 -12.79 0.05 -13.61
CA PRO A 23 -13.68 1.00 -14.28
C PRO A 23 -14.26 2.14 -13.41
N TRP A 24 -13.95 2.17 -12.10
CA TRP A 24 -14.27 3.26 -11.16
C TRP A 24 -15.76 3.65 -11.13
N MET A 25 -16.63 2.64 -11.13
CA MET A 25 -18.09 2.73 -11.21
C MET A 25 -18.71 3.51 -10.05
N ASP A 26 -18.14 3.42 -8.84
CA ASP A 26 -18.69 4.10 -7.66
C ASP A 26 -18.71 5.63 -7.84
N ILE A 27 -17.65 6.24 -8.38
CA ILE A 27 -17.60 7.70 -8.54
C ILE A 27 -18.53 8.19 -9.65
N ARG A 28 -18.79 7.36 -10.68
CA ARG A 28 -19.71 7.68 -11.79
C ARG A 28 -21.16 7.85 -11.36
N GLN A 29 -21.53 7.36 -10.18
CA GLN A 29 -22.90 7.48 -9.65
C GLN A 29 -23.19 8.84 -9.02
N ARG A 30 -22.18 9.67 -8.75
CA ARG A 30 -22.39 11.01 -8.19
C ARG A 30 -22.99 11.93 -9.26
N ASP A 31 -23.90 12.82 -8.85
CA ASP A 31 -24.71 13.62 -9.78
C ASP A 31 -23.88 14.48 -10.73
N ASP A 32 -22.83 15.10 -10.22
CA ASP A 32 -21.87 15.92 -10.98
C ASP A 32 -21.06 15.08 -11.99
N VAL A 33 -20.58 13.90 -11.60
CA VAL A 33 -19.86 12.98 -12.51
C VAL A 33 -20.82 12.40 -13.56
N LYS A 34 -22.02 12.01 -13.15
CA LYS A 34 -23.05 11.45 -14.04
C LYS A 34 -23.47 12.45 -15.11
N ALA A 35 -23.54 13.74 -14.78
CA ALA A 35 -23.87 14.81 -15.71
C ALA A 35 -22.83 14.99 -16.84
N LEU A 36 -21.58 14.55 -16.63
CA LEU A 36 -20.52 14.60 -17.65
C LEU A 36 -20.68 13.54 -18.73
N ASN A 37 -21.55 12.53 -18.52
CA ASN A 37 -21.79 11.43 -19.46
C ASN A 37 -20.50 10.74 -19.94
N VAL A 38 -19.61 10.42 -18.99
CA VAL A 38 -18.29 9.85 -19.28
C VAL A 38 -18.42 8.41 -19.78
N THR A 39 -17.71 8.11 -20.86
CA THR A 39 -17.68 6.79 -21.50
C THR A 39 -17.15 5.69 -20.56
N PHE A 40 -17.83 4.56 -20.58
CA PHE A 40 -17.39 3.33 -19.91
C PHE A 40 -16.51 2.49 -20.87
N PRO A 41 -15.47 1.77 -20.38
CA PRO A 41 -14.95 1.78 -19.01
C PRO A 41 -13.81 2.79 -18.80
N TYR A 42 -13.23 3.35 -19.85
CA TYR A 42 -11.95 4.07 -19.76
C TYR A 42 -12.06 5.59 -19.57
N GLY A 43 -13.26 6.17 -19.72
CA GLY A 43 -13.42 7.63 -19.79
C GLY A 43 -12.71 8.22 -21.03
N PRO A 44 -11.90 9.28 -20.89
CA PRO A 44 -11.43 9.92 -19.65
C PRO A 44 -12.46 10.89 -19.05
N LEU A 45 -12.23 11.31 -17.80
CA LEU A 45 -12.88 12.50 -17.24
C LEU A 45 -12.34 13.76 -17.94
N PRO A 46 -13.16 14.81 -18.16
CA PRO A 46 -12.66 16.08 -18.70
C PRO A 46 -11.57 16.69 -17.81
N ASP A 47 -10.51 17.24 -18.40
CA ASP A 47 -9.33 17.76 -17.69
C ASP A 47 -9.66 18.72 -16.54
N ASP A 48 -10.59 19.65 -16.75
CA ASP A 48 -11.01 20.60 -15.71
C ASP A 48 -11.65 19.87 -14.51
N PHE A 49 -12.40 18.80 -14.77
CA PHE A 49 -13.02 18.00 -13.72
C PHE A 49 -12.01 17.10 -13.01
N GLN A 50 -11.00 16.60 -13.73
CA GLN A 50 -9.87 15.88 -13.10
C GLN A 50 -9.14 16.79 -12.10
N ARG A 51 -8.84 18.04 -12.49
CA ARG A 51 -8.22 19.04 -11.60
C ARG A 51 -9.11 19.37 -10.42
N LEU A 52 -10.43 19.44 -10.62
CA LEU A 52 -11.39 19.68 -9.54
C LEU A 52 -11.42 18.53 -8.51
N ILE A 53 -11.37 17.27 -8.96
CA ILE A 53 -11.28 16.11 -8.06
C ILE A 53 -9.97 16.19 -7.25
N ARG A 54 -8.84 16.42 -7.92
CA ARG A 54 -7.52 16.52 -7.26
C ARG A 54 -7.49 17.66 -6.24
N GLN A 55 -8.04 18.82 -6.60
CA GLN A 55 -8.20 19.94 -5.67
C GLN A 55 -9.01 19.54 -4.44
N SER A 56 -10.15 18.87 -4.65
CA SER A 56 -11.05 18.46 -3.56
C SER A 56 -10.41 17.39 -2.67
N TYR A 57 -9.65 16.46 -3.26
CA TYR A 57 -8.88 15.46 -2.53
C TYR A 57 -7.81 16.12 -1.65
N TYR A 58 -7.01 17.04 -2.20
CA TYR A 58 -5.99 17.75 -1.42
C TYR A 58 -6.62 18.62 -0.32
N ALA A 59 -7.75 19.28 -0.59
CA ALA A 59 -8.49 20.00 0.44
C ALA A 59 -8.96 19.05 1.56
N ALA A 60 -9.44 17.85 1.23
CA ALA A 60 -9.83 16.84 2.21
C ALA A 60 -8.64 16.33 3.02
N VAL A 61 -7.47 16.16 2.41
CA VAL A 61 -6.22 15.80 3.11
C VAL A 61 -5.79 16.90 4.08
N SER A 62 -5.78 18.18 3.66
CA SER A 62 -5.47 19.29 4.57
C SER A 62 -6.48 19.40 5.71
N TYR A 63 -7.76 19.16 5.44
CA TYR A 63 -8.77 19.09 6.50
C TYR A 63 -8.51 17.94 7.49
N LEU A 64 -8.18 16.74 6.99
CA LEU A 64 -7.80 15.60 7.83
C LEU A 64 -6.57 15.91 8.69
N ASP A 65 -5.55 16.53 8.11
CA ASP A 65 -4.34 16.96 8.81
C ASP A 65 -4.65 17.88 9.99
N MET A 66 -5.57 18.85 9.81
CA MET A 66 -6.05 19.68 10.93
C MET A 66 -6.71 18.85 12.04
N GLN A 67 -7.53 17.84 11.69
CA GLN A 67 -8.16 16.97 12.69
C GLN A 67 -7.13 16.12 13.45
N VAL A 68 -6.11 15.61 12.75
CA VAL A 68 -4.98 14.89 13.34
C VAL A 68 -4.20 15.82 14.28
N GLY A 69 -3.90 17.04 13.85
CA GLY A 69 -3.21 18.04 14.67
C GLY A 69 -3.96 18.37 15.95
N LEU A 70 -5.29 18.49 15.90
CA LEU A 70 -6.12 18.70 17.10
C LEU A 70 -6.05 17.51 18.07
N LEU A 71 -6.14 16.28 17.55
CA LEU A 71 -6.03 15.06 18.35
C LEU A 71 -4.66 14.94 19.04
N LEU A 72 -3.58 15.16 18.29
CA LEU A 72 -2.22 15.05 18.81
C LEU A 72 -1.87 16.19 19.77
N ASN A 73 -2.34 17.41 19.50
CA ASN A 73 -2.16 18.52 20.44
C ASN A 73 -2.91 18.28 21.75
N ALA A 74 -4.10 17.67 21.71
CA ALA A 74 -4.81 17.27 22.93
C ALA A 74 -4.05 16.19 23.71
N LEU A 75 -3.38 15.25 23.04
CA LEU A 75 -2.52 14.24 23.67
C LEU A 75 -1.35 14.87 24.44
N ASP A 76 -0.75 15.92 23.87
CA ASP A 76 0.27 16.76 24.50
C ASP A 76 -0.28 17.54 25.70
N ASP A 77 -1.45 18.18 25.56
CA ASP A 77 -2.08 19.01 26.60
C ASP A 77 -2.35 18.21 27.89
N VAL A 78 -2.69 16.93 27.76
CA VAL A 78 -2.92 16.03 28.90
C VAL A 78 -1.66 15.30 29.37
N GLY A 79 -0.50 15.60 28.79
CA GLY A 79 0.81 15.05 29.20
C GLY A 79 1.01 13.57 28.87
N LEU A 80 0.30 13.01 27.88
CA LEU A 80 0.35 11.58 27.57
C LEU A 80 1.38 11.20 26.49
N SER A 81 1.98 12.18 25.80
CA SER A 81 2.89 11.94 24.68
C SER A 81 4.07 11.05 25.04
N ASN A 82 4.67 11.20 26.23
CA ASN A 82 5.80 10.37 26.68
C ASN A 82 5.44 8.91 27.04
N SER A 83 4.16 8.53 27.00
CA SER A 83 3.66 7.20 27.39
C SER A 83 2.72 6.57 26.38
N THR A 84 2.57 7.16 25.20
CA THR A 84 1.62 6.73 24.18
C THR A 84 2.35 6.44 22.88
N ILE A 85 2.17 5.23 22.34
CA ILE A 85 2.58 4.92 20.96
C ILE A 85 1.53 5.51 20.03
N VAL A 86 1.97 6.25 19.01
CA VAL A 86 1.09 6.77 17.96
C VAL A 86 1.49 6.12 16.64
N VAL A 87 0.51 5.52 15.97
CA VAL A 87 0.68 4.97 14.62
C VAL A 87 -0.29 5.66 13.69
N PHE A 88 0.21 6.22 12.60
CA PHE A 88 -0.59 6.82 11.55
C PHE A 88 -0.44 6.01 10.27
N THR A 89 -1.56 5.58 9.70
CA THR A 89 -1.59 4.82 8.45
C THR A 89 -2.92 4.98 7.70
N ALA A 90 -3.02 4.35 6.53
CA ALA A 90 -4.25 4.23 5.75
C ALA A 90 -4.49 2.75 5.41
N ASP A 91 -5.73 2.39 5.07
CA ASP A 91 -6.09 1.04 4.63
C ASP A 91 -5.61 0.75 3.21
N HIS A 92 -5.68 1.74 2.32
CA HIS A 92 -5.18 1.69 0.95
C HIS A 92 -4.94 3.10 0.37
N GLY A 93 -4.40 3.17 -0.85
CA GLY A 93 -4.21 4.40 -1.62
C GLY A 93 -5.44 4.83 -2.42
N TRP A 94 -5.26 5.76 -3.36
CA TRP A 94 -6.31 6.28 -4.24
C TRP A 94 -5.70 6.94 -5.50
N SER A 95 -5.93 6.37 -6.68
CA SER A 95 -5.58 6.95 -7.98
C SER A 95 -6.38 8.22 -8.23
N LEU A 96 -5.69 9.29 -8.59
CA LEU A 96 -6.18 10.64 -8.84
C LEU A 96 -6.01 11.02 -10.33
N GLY A 97 -6.15 10.05 -11.21
CA GLY A 97 -6.02 10.17 -12.66
C GLY A 97 -4.83 9.42 -13.25
N GLU A 98 -3.87 8.97 -12.43
CA GLU A 98 -2.74 8.15 -12.89
C GLU A 98 -3.27 6.91 -13.65
N HIS A 99 -2.66 6.64 -14.81
CA HIS A 99 -3.07 5.58 -15.77
C HIS A 99 -4.51 5.69 -16.29
N GLY A 100 -5.12 6.87 -16.21
CA GLY A 100 -6.54 7.05 -16.49
C GLY A 100 -7.44 6.33 -15.47
N GLU A 101 -6.90 5.92 -14.32
CA GLU A 101 -7.62 5.28 -13.23
C GLU A 101 -8.04 6.27 -12.15
N TRP A 102 -9.13 5.91 -11.48
CA TRP A 102 -9.63 6.60 -10.30
C TRP A 102 -9.97 5.56 -9.22
N ALA A 103 -9.95 5.97 -7.96
CA ALA A 103 -10.17 5.08 -6.81
C ALA A 103 -9.01 4.09 -6.58
N LYS A 104 -9.27 2.84 -6.19
CA LYS A 104 -8.25 2.00 -5.51
C LYS A 104 -8.25 0.53 -5.91
N TYR A 105 -9.11 0.13 -6.83
CA TYR A 105 -9.42 -1.28 -7.06
C TYR A 105 -8.38 -1.92 -7.97
N SER A 106 -7.10 -1.70 -7.67
CA SER A 106 -5.96 -1.87 -8.56
C SER A 106 -4.75 -2.36 -7.78
N ASN A 107 -3.79 -2.93 -8.51
CA ASN A 107 -2.49 -3.33 -7.99
C ASN A 107 -1.41 -2.28 -8.27
N PHE A 108 -1.70 -1.08 -8.80
CA PHE A 108 -0.69 -0.03 -8.93
C PHE A 108 -0.22 0.53 -7.57
N ASP A 109 0.98 1.09 -7.52
CA ASP A 109 1.53 1.70 -6.30
C ASP A 109 0.61 2.79 -5.73
N VAL A 110 -0.01 3.61 -6.59
CA VAL A 110 -0.97 4.65 -6.17
C VAL A 110 -2.18 4.10 -5.40
N ALA A 111 -2.53 2.83 -5.60
CA ALA A 111 -3.64 2.16 -4.93
C ALA A 111 -3.21 1.34 -3.71
N THR A 112 -1.97 0.84 -3.66
CA THR A 112 -1.51 -0.06 -2.58
C THR A 112 -0.51 0.57 -1.62
N GLN A 113 0.18 1.65 -2.02
CA GLN A 113 1.16 2.34 -1.18
C GLN A 113 0.43 3.26 -0.19
N VAL A 114 0.70 3.06 1.10
CA VAL A 114 0.07 3.81 2.19
C VAL A 114 1.10 4.54 3.04
N PRO A 115 0.74 5.66 3.69
CA PRO A 115 1.56 6.21 4.76
C PRO A 115 1.65 5.19 5.91
N LEU A 116 2.81 5.08 6.52
CA LEU A 116 2.99 4.29 7.75
C LEU A 116 4.04 4.99 8.62
N MET A 117 3.57 5.68 9.66
CA MET A 117 4.41 6.43 10.57
C MET A 117 4.22 5.93 11.99
N PHE A 118 5.33 5.77 12.71
CA PHE A 118 5.33 5.38 14.11
C PHE A 118 6.03 6.43 14.94
N TYR A 119 5.38 6.82 16.03
CA TYR A 119 5.97 7.51 17.15
C TYR A 119 5.99 6.57 18.35
N VAL A 120 7.19 6.35 18.88
CA VAL A 120 7.43 5.50 20.06
C VAL A 120 8.33 6.29 21.02
N PRO A 121 7.80 6.74 22.17
CA PRO A 121 8.55 7.52 23.16
C PRO A 121 9.86 6.83 23.57
N GLY A 122 10.97 7.55 23.48
CA GLY A 122 12.30 7.03 23.83
C GLY A 122 12.92 6.07 22.82
N MET A 123 12.23 5.75 21.71
CA MET A 123 12.77 4.91 20.62
C MET A 123 12.89 5.66 19.31
N THR A 124 11.81 6.24 18.78
CA THR A 124 11.84 6.98 17.50
C THR A 124 12.24 8.44 17.69
N THR A 125 12.12 8.95 18.92
CA THR A 125 12.62 10.26 19.35
C THR A 125 13.00 10.19 20.82
N SER A 126 13.81 11.14 21.28
CA SER A 126 14.09 11.30 22.71
C SER A 126 12.79 11.63 23.45
N SER A 127 12.64 11.13 24.69
CA SER A 127 11.50 11.52 25.53
C SER A 127 11.48 13.03 25.73
N ALA A 128 10.30 13.63 25.62
CA ALA A 128 10.12 15.06 25.77
C ALA A 128 10.46 15.50 27.19
N SER A 129 11.16 16.63 27.31
CA SER A 129 11.47 17.25 28.60
C SER A 129 10.19 17.75 29.28
N GLN A 130 10.25 18.01 30.59
CA GLN A 130 9.08 18.54 31.32
C GLN A 130 8.64 19.89 30.73
N GLY A 131 7.40 19.95 30.24
CA GLY A 131 6.82 21.15 29.61
C GLY A 131 7.09 21.31 28.11
N GLU A 132 7.83 20.38 27.50
CA GLU A 132 8.03 20.32 26.05
C GLU A 132 6.80 19.68 25.36
N ARG A 133 6.40 20.24 24.21
CA ARG A 133 5.31 19.73 23.37
C ARG A 133 5.88 18.96 22.20
N VAL A 134 5.44 17.72 22.00
CA VAL A 134 5.87 16.85 20.90
C VAL A 134 5.09 17.15 19.63
N PHE A 135 3.79 17.44 19.77
CA PHE A 135 2.83 17.63 18.70
C PHE A 135 2.07 18.96 18.84
N PRO A 136 2.76 20.11 18.81
CA PRO A 136 2.07 21.40 18.78
C PRO A 136 1.17 21.49 17.53
N TYR A 137 -0.05 21.98 17.69
CA TYR A 137 -0.94 22.22 16.56
C TYR A 137 -0.32 23.21 15.58
N LEU A 138 -0.31 22.86 14.29
CA LEU A 138 0.15 23.70 13.20
C LEU A 138 -1.04 24.08 12.31
N ASP A 139 -1.22 25.37 12.06
CA ASP A 139 -2.25 25.87 11.15
C ASP A 139 -1.75 25.77 9.70
N PRO A 140 -2.42 25.01 8.81
CA PRO A 140 -2.02 24.88 7.40
C PRO A 140 -2.08 26.20 6.61
N PHE A 141 -2.75 27.23 7.13
CA PHE A 141 -2.78 28.57 6.52
C PHE A 141 -1.65 29.48 7.02
N SER A 142 -0.85 29.03 7.98
CA SER A 142 0.30 29.78 8.49
C SER A 142 1.59 29.42 7.73
N HIS A 143 2.41 30.43 7.44
CA HIS A 143 3.71 30.22 6.78
C HIS A 143 4.74 29.70 7.80
N VAL A 144 4.69 28.40 8.08
CA VAL A 144 5.73 27.71 8.87
C VAL A 144 6.76 27.13 7.90
N LEU A 145 8.04 27.42 8.14
CA LEU A 145 9.15 26.82 7.38
C LEU A 145 9.15 25.30 7.59
N GLY A 146 9.27 24.57 6.49
CA GLY A 146 9.10 23.12 6.44
C GLY A 146 10.00 22.37 7.43
N LEU A 147 9.38 21.60 8.31
CA LEU A 147 10.08 20.60 9.11
C LEU A 147 10.43 19.41 8.21
N VAL A 148 11.70 19.03 8.19
CA VAL A 148 12.14 17.80 7.53
C VAL A 148 11.81 16.63 8.47
N PRO A 149 11.08 15.60 8.00
CA PRO A 149 10.83 14.41 8.81
C PRO A 149 12.16 13.82 9.31
N GLN A 150 12.31 13.66 10.62
CA GLN A 150 13.44 12.92 11.19
C GLN A 150 13.10 11.43 11.21
N GLY A 151 14.02 10.59 10.71
CA GLY A 151 13.87 9.14 10.67
C GLY A 151 13.04 8.66 9.47
N GLN A 152 13.71 8.07 8.47
CA GLN A 152 13.06 7.44 7.32
C GLN A 152 13.65 6.05 7.12
N SER A 153 12.79 5.10 6.72
CA SER A 153 13.20 3.76 6.31
C SER A 153 12.68 3.48 4.90
N LYS A 154 13.55 2.91 4.05
CA LYS A 154 13.19 2.44 2.70
C LYS A 154 12.90 0.94 2.66
N LYS A 155 12.76 0.29 3.81
CA LYS A 155 12.46 -1.15 3.88
C LYS A 155 11.03 -1.40 3.43
N MET A 156 10.83 -2.42 2.60
CA MET A 156 9.49 -2.89 2.25
C MET A 156 8.84 -3.53 3.47
N VAL A 157 7.62 -3.11 3.76
CA VAL A 157 6.82 -3.54 4.91
C VAL A 157 5.36 -3.63 4.46
N GLU A 158 4.57 -4.37 5.22
CA GLU A 158 3.17 -4.65 4.90
C GLU A 158 2.27 -4.31 6.09
N LEU A 159 1.02 -3.95 5.83
CA LEU A 159 0.05 -3.68 6.90
C LEU A 159 -0.24 -4.91 7.77
N VAL A 160 -0.06 -6.13 7.23
CA VAL A 160 -0.19 -7.38 8.02
C VAL A 160 0.81 -7.46 9.18
N SER A 161 1.94 -6.74 9.10
CA SER A 161 2.92 -6.63 10.18
C SER A 161 2.49 -5.70 11.32
N LEU A 162 1.39 -4.95 11.17
CA LEU A 162 0.97 -3.96 12.17
C LEU A 162 0.61 -4.62 13.51
N PHE A 163 -0.05 -5.78 13.49
CA PHE A 163 -0.44 -6.50 14.70
C PHE A 163 0.79 -6.90 15.53
N SER A 164 1.71 -7.66 14.95
CA SER A 164 2.91 -8.13 15.66
C SER A 164 3.80 -6.97 16.11
N THR A 165 3.89 -5.90 15.32
CA THR A 165 4.66 -4.69 15.66
C THR A 165 4.07 -3.96 16.87
N LEU A 166 2.75 -3.74 16.90
CA LEU A 166 2.10 -3.08 18.03
C LEU A 166 2.20 -3.91 19.32
N ALA A 167 2.04 -5.23 19.23
CA ALA A 167 2.22 -6.11 20.38
C ALA A 167 3.63 -6.00 20.97
N GLU A 168 4.66 -6.03 20.11
CA GLU A 168 6.06 -5.90 20.55
C GLU A 168 6.33 -4.51 21.17
N LEU A 169 5.90 -3.43 20.52
CA LEU A 169 6.11 -2.06 21.01
C LEU A 169 5.40 -1.81 22.35
N ALA A 170 4.21 -2.39 22.54
CA ALA A 170 3.46 -2.27 23.78
C ALA A 170 4.02 -3.15 24.93
N GLY A 171 5.11 -3.89 24.68
CA GLY A 171 5.70 -4.81 25.67
C GLY A 171 4.83 -6.04 25.94
N LEU A 172 3.92 -6.38 25.03
CA LEU A 172 3.09 -7.58 25.11
C LEU A 172 3.82 -8.77 24.46
N GLN A 173 3.33 -9.98 24.75
CA GLN A 173 3.78 -11.17 24.05
C GLN A 173 3.39 -11.06 22.57
N VAL A 174 4.38 -11.08 21.68
CA VAL A 174 4.14 -11.10 20.23
C VAL A 174 3.45 -12.42 19.86
N PRO A 175 2.33 -12.39 19.10
CA PRO A 175 1.69 -13.60 18.61
C PRO A 175 2.67 -14.50 17.84
N PRO A 176 2.56 -15.83 17.95
CA PRO A 176 3.41 -16.73 17.19
C PRO A 176 3.11 -16.63 15.69
N ALA A 177 4.07 -17.04 14.85
CA ALA A 177 3.86 -17.14 13.42
C ALA A 177 2.71 -18.12 13.11
N CYS A 178 1.84 -17.77 12.18
CA CYS A 178 0.79 -18.68 11.73
C CYS A 178 1.39 -19.91 11.01
N PRO A 179 0.80 -21.12 11.18
CA PRO A 179 1.04 -22.22 10.26
C PRO A 179 0.46 -21.87 8.88
N GLU A 180 0.90 -22.58 7.84
CA GLU A 180 0.45 -22.41 6.44
C GLU A 180 -1.08 -22.39 6.29
N THR A 181 -1.80 -23.19 7.09
CA THR A 181 -3.26 -23.10 7.19
C THR A 181 -3.68 -22.74 8.60
N SER A 182 -4.15 -21.50 8.76
CA SER A 182 -4.40 -20.88 10.07
C SER A 182 -5.89 -20.72 10.42
N PHE A 183 -6.83 -21.22 9.61
CA PHE A 183 -8.28 -21.07 9.83
C PHE A 183 -8.79 -21.55 11.20
N HIS A 184 -8.08 -22.50 11.82
CA HIS A 184 -8.41 -23.07 13.12
C HIS A 184 -7.64 -22.42 14.29
N VAL A 185 -6.71 -21.51 14.00
CA VAL A 185 -5.83 -20.86 14.97
C VAL A 185 -6.43 -19.51 15.37
N ALA A 186 -6.74 -19.34 16.65
CA ALA A 186 -7.38 -18.11 17.13
C ALA A 186 -6.43 -16.90 17.24
N LEU A 187 -5.14 -17.13 17.51
CA LEU A 187 -4.15 -16.08 17.72
C LEU A 187 -2.80 -16.49 17.11
N CYS A 188 -2.47 -15.89 15.98
CA CYS A 188 -1.16 -15.94 15.33
C CYS A 188 -0.98 -14.70 14.43
N THR A 189 0.20 -14.52 13.85
CA THR A 189 0.49 -13.45 12.90
C THR A 189 1.18 -14.00 11.64
N GLU A 190 0.74 -13.57 10.47
CA GLU A 190 1.43 -13.84 9.19
C GLU A 190 2.50 -12.77 8.92
N GLY A 191 2.28 -11.55 9.41
CA GLY A 191 3.24 -10.45 9.34
C GLY A 191 4.33 -10.52 10.41
N VAL A 192 5.57 -10.23 10.02
CA VAL A 192 6.72 -10.15 10.94
C VAL A 192 6.81 -8.75 11.51
N SER A 193 7.04 -8.65 12.83
CA SER A 193 7.24 -7.36 13.50
C SER A 193 8.40 -6.57 12.88
N ILE A 194 8.18 -5.27 12.71
CA ILE A 194 9.15 -4.35 12.10
C ILE A 194 9.91 -3.50 13.12
N VAL A 195 9.76 -3.74 14.42
CA VAL A 195 10.43 -2.99 15.51
C VAL A 195 11.94 -2.93 15.36
N ARG A 196 12.56 -3.96 14.77
CA ARG A 196 13.99 -3.98 14.42
C ARG A 196 14.46 -2.80 13.55
N TYR A 197 13.56 -2.16 12.79
CA TYR A 197 13.86 -1.00 11.96
C TYR A 197 13.82 0.34 12.72
N PHE A 198 13.40 0.35 14.00
CA PHE A 198 13.18 1.57 14.78
C PHE A 198 14.44 2.02 15.52
N LYS A 199 15.46 1.17 15.62
CA LYS A 199 16.71 1.50 16.32
C LYS A 199 17.56 2.40 15.41
N SER A 200 17.76 3.64 15.86
CA SER A 200 18.58 4.68 15.21
C SER A 200 20.05 4.31 15.04
N SER A 201 20.54 3.25 15.68
CA SER A 201 21.84 2.71 15.32
C SER A 201 21.65 1.73 14.17
N GLU A 202 22.16 2.09 13.00
CA GLU A 202 22.90 1.15 12.18
C GLU A 202 24.06 0.59 13.03
N GLN A 203 23.76 -0.17 14.08
CA GLN A 203 24.66 -1.23 14.47
C GLN A 203 24.74 -2.08 13.22
N LYS A 204 25.88 -1.97 12.53
CA LYS A 204 26.44 -3.03 11.70
C LYS A 204 25.98 -4.31 12.38
N VAL A 205 24.95 -4.94 11.82
CA VAL A 205 24.65 -6.31 12.14
C VAL A 205 25.95 -6.98 11.72
N GLN A 206 26.82 -7.23 12.68
CA GLN A 206 27.84 -8.25 12.53
C GLN A 206 27.06 -9.39 11.90
N LYS A 207 27.50 -9.83 10.71
CA LYS A 207 27.19 -11.16 10.23
C LYS A 207 27.61 -12.10 11.36
N LYS A 208 26.75 -12.27 12.36
CA LYS A 208 26.65 -13.53 13.02
C LYS A 208 26.23 -14.43 11.88
N GLU A 209 27.16 -15.27 11.48
CA GLU A 209 26.84 -16.65 11.14
C GLU A 209 26.02 -17.19 12.32
N ASP A 210 24.78 -16.75 12.47
CA ASP A 210 23.80 -17.48 13.24
C ASP A 210 23.57 -18.70 12.37
N GLY A 211 24.32 -19.76 12.70
CA GLY A 211 24.10 -21.08 12.17
C GLY A 211 22.61 -21.37 12.32
N CYS A 212 21.92 -21.40 11.19
CA CYS A 212 20.51 -21.74 11.08
C CYS A 212 20.33 -23.20 11.47
N ASN A 213 20.32 -23.48 12.77
CA ASN A 213 19.87 -24.72 13.34
C ASN A 213 18.43 -24.53 13.82
N ASP A 214 17.52 -24.33 12.87
CA ASP A 214 16.20 -24.93 12.95
C ASP A 214 15.53 -24.86 11.57
N THR A 215 14.81 -25.92 11.23
CA THR A 215 14.20 -26.12 9.92
C THR A 215 13.27 -24.96 9.53
N ASN A 216 13.50 -24.40 8.33
CA ASN A 216 12.54 -23.73 7.43
C ASN A 216 12.38 -22.19 7.33
N ARG A 217 13.26 -21.28 7.81
CA ARG A 217 13.09 -19.85 7.42
C ARG A 217 14.35 -18.97 7.50
N CYS A 218 15.45 -19.42 6.89
CA CYS A 218 16.63 -18.57 6.67
C CYS A 218 16.69 -18.11 5.22
N TYR A 219 15.94 -17.05 4.92
CA TYR A 219 16.00 -16.40 3.62
C TYR A 219 16.73 -15.06 3.76
N SER A 220 17.90 -14.98 3.12
CA SER A 220 18.51 -13.71 2.73
C SER A 220 17.72 -13.08 1.57
N GLU A 221 16.39 -13.09 1.66
CA GLU A 221 15.51 -12.65 0.59
C GLU A 221 15.36 -11.13 0.66
N GLU A 222 15.46 -10.55 -0.53
CA GLU A 222 15.03 -9.19 -0.83
C GLU A 222 13.65 -8.92 -0.18
N PRO A 223 13.50 -7.88 0.66
CA PRO A 223 12.21 -7.53 1.26
C PRO A 223 11.15 -7.30 0.18
N VAL A 224 10.02 -7.99 0.30
CA VAL A 224 8.87 -7.89 -0.61
C VAL A 224 7.66 -7.41 0.18
N ALA A 225 6.83 -6.56 -0.43
CA ALA A 225 5.47 -6.29 -0.01
C ALA A 225 4.50 -6.91 -1.03
N PHE A 226 3.50 -7.65 -0.55
CA PHE A 226 2.52 -8.31 -1.38
C PHE A 226 1.22 -7.52 -1.43
N SER A 227 0.55 -7.62 -2.58
CA SER A 227 -0.79 -7.08 -2.79
C SER A 227 -1.54 -8.01 -3.73
N GLN A 228 -2.87 -7.99 -3.66
CA GLN A 228 -3.69 -8.76 -4.60
C GLN A 228 -5.03 -8.09 -4.84
N TYR A 229 -5.61 -8.34 -6.02
CA TYR A 229 -6.93 -7.85 -6.35
C TYR A 229 -7.71 -8.83 -7.25
N PRO A 230 -8.99 -9.13 -6.95
CA PRO A 230 -9.80 -10.04 -7.75
C PRO A 230 -10.47 -9.35 -8.95
N ARG A 231 -10.75 -10.13 -10.00
CA ARG A 231 -11.56 -9.71 -11.15
C ARG A 231 -12.60 -10.77 -11.54
N PRO A 232 -13.77 -10.34 -12.03
CA PRO A 232 -14.80 -11.26 -12.53
C PRO A 232 -14.52 -11.76 -13.96
N ALA A 233 -13.72 -11.02 -14.74
CA ALA A 233 -13.37 -11.32 -16.13
C ALA A 233 -12.13 -10.53 -16.58
N ASP A 234 -11.57 -10.90 -17.73
CA ASP A 234 -10.42 -10.22 -18.36
C ASP A 234 -10.69 -8.81 -18.85
N THR A 235 -11.94 -8.49 -19.14
CA THR A 235 -12.34 -7.17 -19.63
C THR A 235 -13.10 -6.42 -18.53
N PRO A 236 -12.93 -5.09 -18.40
CA PRO A 236 -13.66 -4.32 -17.41
C PRO A 236 -15.19 -4.42 -17.61
N GLN A 237 -15.88 -4.75 -16.53
CA GLN A 237 -17.34 -4.89 -16.42
C GLN A 237 -17.85 -4.06 -15.24
N TRP A 238 -19.18 -3.98 -15.10
CA TRP A 238 -19.84 -3.17 -14.08
C TRP A 238 -19.46 -3.54 -12.64
N ASP A 239 -19.01 -4.78 -12.39
CA ASP A 239 -18.60 -5.30 -11.09
C ASP A 239 -17.08 -5.53 -10.97
N SER A 240 -16.26 -5.15 -11.97
CA SER A 240 -14.80 -5.35 -11.94
C SER A 240 -14.10 -4.63 -10.79
N ASP A 241 -14.67 -3.52 -10.33
CA ASP A 241 -14.17 -2.82 -9.15
C ASP A 241 -14.35 -3.65 -7.87
N LYS A 242 -15.46 -4.36 -7.71
CA LYS A 242 -15.83 -5.03 -6.45
C LYS A 242 -16.59 -6.34 -6.74
N PRO A 243 -15.95 -7.34 -7.35
CA PRO A 243 -16.63 -8.60 -7.66
C PRO A 243 -17.07 -9.28 -6.36
N LYS A 244 -18.28 -9.87 -6.36
CA LYS A 244 -18.70 -10.72 -5.25
C LYS A 244 -17.90 -12.01 -5.30
N LEU A 245 -17.66 -12.65 -4.15
CA LEU A 245 -16.87 -13.88 -4.06
C LEU A 245 -17.23 -14.93 -5.13
N LYS A 246 -18.53 -15.23 -5.28
CA LYS A 246 -19.05 -16.20 -6.27
C LYS A 246 -18.79 -15.82 -7.74
N ASP A 247 -18.51 -14.56 -8.01
CA ASP A 247 -18.33 -13.98 -9.34
C ASP A 247 -16.84 -13.79 -9.67
N ILE A 248 -15.93 -13.95 -8.70
CA ILE A 248 -14.47 -13.90 -8.92
C ILE A 248 -14.05 -15.05 -9.82
N ARG A 249 -13.30 -14.75 -10.88
CA ARG A 249 -12.72 -15.74 -11.80
C ARG A 249 -11.21 -15.59 -11.94
N ILE A 250 -10.67 -14.42 -11.63
CA ILE A 250 -9.25 -14.12 -11.79
C ILE A 250 -8.76 -13.46 -10.51
N MET A 251 -7.54 -13.77 -10.09
CA MET A 251 -6.84 -13.09 -9.02
C MET A 251 -5.52 -12.53 -9.55
N GLY A 252 -5.31 -11.22 -9.38
CA GLY A 252 -4.03 -10.58 -9.65
C GLY A 252 -3.18 -10.59 -8.41
N TYR A 253 -2.11 -11.40 -8.38
CA TYR A 253 -1.13 -11.40 -7.30
C TYR A 253 0.06 -10.53 -7.67
N SER A 254 0.45 -9.62 -6.79
CA SER A 254 1.50 -8.64 -7.05
C SER A 254 2.57 -8.64 -5.96
N MET A 255 3.82 -8.61 -6.40
CA MET A 255 5.02 -8.45 -5.59
C MET A 255 5.65 -7.09 -5.84
N ARG A 256 5.90 -6.33 -4.77
CA ARG A 256 6.62 -5.06 -4.81
C ARG A 256 7.92 -5.17 -4.03
N THR A 257 9.03 -4.93 -4.70
CA THR A 257 10.36 -4.77 -4.08
C THR A 257 10.89 -3.37 -4.36
N VAL A 258 12.02 -2.98 -3.80
CA VAL A 258 12.62 -1.65 -4.09
C VAL A 258 12.90 -1.42 -5.58
N ASP A 259 13.11 -2.49 -6.35
CA ASP A 259 13.55 -2.42 -7.73
C ASP A 259 12.42 -2.60 -8.74
N TYR A 260 11.35 -3.33 -8.41
CA TYR A 260 10.28 -3.63 -9.35
C TYR A 260 8.91 -3.87 -8.70
N ARG A 261 7.86 -3.76 -9.51
CA ARG A 261 6.55 -4.37 -9.28
C ARG A 261 6.35 -5.48 -10.31
N TYR A 262 5.97 -6.67 -9.86
CA TYR A 262 5.67 -7.82 -10.70
C TYR A 262 4.28 -8.37 -10.34
N THR A 263 3.37 -8.41 -11.30
CA THR A 263 1.99 -8.91 -11.11
C THR A 263 1.69 -10.01 -12.12
N VAL A 264 0.99 -11.05 -11.68
CA VAL A 264 0.38 -12.06 -12.57
C VAL A 264 -1.10 -12.20 -12.26
N TRP A 265 -1.90 -12.19 -13.32
CA TRP A 265 -3.35 -12.39 -13.28
C TRP A 265 -3.64 -13.82 -13.67
N VAL A 266 -4.11 -14.62 -12.71
CA VAL A 266 -4.27 -16.07 -12.86
C VAL A 266 -5.72 -16.48 -12.60
N GLN A 267 -6.13 -17.59 -13.20
CA GLN A 267 -7.43 -18.18 -12.94
C GLN A 267 -7.58 -18.48 -11.44
N PHE A 268 -8.74 -18.13 -10.89
CA PHE A 268 -9.09 -18.33 -9.48
C PHE A 268 -10.42 -19.06 -9.36
N ASN A 269 -10.47 -20.08 -8.51
CA ASN A 269 -11.70 -20.79 -8.18
C ASN A 269 -12.20 -20.36 -6.79
N PRO A 270 -13.34 -19.64 -6.71
CA PRO A 270 -13.86 -19.14 -5.44
C PRO A 270 -14.56 -20.19 -4.58
N GLU A 271 -14.84 -21.39 -5.10
CA GLU A 271 -15.50 -22.46 -4.33
C GLU A 271 -14.51 -23.17 -3.38
N ASN A 272 -13.26 -23.32 -3.81
CA ASN A 272 -12.19 -23.98 -3.06
C ASN A 272 -11.03 -23.05 -2.70
N PHE A 273 -11.10 -21.76 -3.08
CA PHE A 273 -10.10 -20.73 -2.85
C PHE A 273 -8.72 -21.06 -3.46
N SER A 274 -8.68 -21.71 -4.64
CA SER A 274 -7.43 -22.07 -5.32
C SER A 274 -7.11 -21.15 -6.51
N ALA A 275 -5.85 -20.73 -6.61
CA ALA A 275 -5.29 -20.06 -7.79
C ALA A 275 -4.55 -21.06 -8.69
N ASP A 276 -4.77 -20.99 -10.00
CA ASP A 276 -4.13 -21.84 -11.00
C ASP A 276 -3.02 -21.05 -11.73
N PHE A 277 -1.77 -21.28 -11.35
CA PHE A 277 -0.61 -20.62 -11.96
C PHE A 277 -0.21 -21.23 -13.32
N GLU A 278 -0.84 -22.31 -13.77
CA GLU A 278 -0.68 -22.79 -15.16
C GLU A 278 -1.56 -22.00 -16.12
N ASP A 279 -2.63 -21.36 -15.62
CA ASP A 279 -3.57 -20.54 -16.38
C ASP A 279 -3.36 -19.04 -16.10
N VAL A 280 -2.35 -18.47 -16.75
CA VAL A 280 -1.99 -17.05 -16.66
C VAL A 280 -2.69 -16.26 -17.76
N HIS A 281 -3.57 -15.34 -17.36
CA HIS A 281 -4.34 -14.48 -18.26
C HIS A 281 -3.51 -13.29 -18.77
N ALA A 282 -2.76 -12.66 -17.86
CA ALA A 282 -1.91 -11.52 -18.16
C ALA A 282 -0.81 -11.35 -17.11
N GLY A 283 0.20 -10.54 -17.42
CA GLY A 283 1.23 -10.17 -16.47
C GLY A 283 1.72 -8.74 -16.65
N GLU A 284 2.29 -8.22 -15.58
CA GLU A 284 2.80 -6.87 -15.49
C GLU A 284 4.18 -6.89 -14.83
N LEU A 285 5.14 -6.16 -15.40
CA LEU A 285 6.45 -5.92 -14.82
C LEU A 285 6.84 -4.46 -15.07
N TYR A 286 7.07 -3.74 -13.98
CA TYR A 286 7.49 -2.34 -13.98
C TYR A 286 8.78 -2.22 -13.16
N MET A 287 9.78 -1.52 -13.71
CA MET A 287 11.07 -1.32 -13.05
C MET A 287 11.12 0.06 -12.40
N MET A 288 11.28 0.14 -11.08
CA MET A 288 11.10 1.38 -10.33
C MET A 288 12.20 2.42 -10.60
N GLU A 289 13.40 2.00 -10.98
CA GLU A 289 14.49 2.90 -11.32
C GLU A 289 14.22 3.68 -12.62
N THR A 290 13.69 3.00 -13.64
CA THR A 290 13.51 3.56 -14.99
C THR A 290 12.07 3.99 -15.28
N ASP A 291 11.10 3.42 -14.57
CA ASP A 291 9.66 3.60 -14.77
C ASP A 291 8.95 3.74 -13.42
N PRO A 292 9.28 4.78 -12.62
CA PRO A 292 8.71 4.96 -11.27
C PRO A 292 7.20 5.20 -11.27
N ASN A 293 6.66 5.71 -12.39
CA ASN A 293 5.22 5.92 -12.57
C ASN A 293 4.49 4.66 -13.06
N GLN A 294 5.20 3.58 -13.43
CA GLN A 294 4.60 2.31 -13.86
C GLN A 294 3.83 2.42 -15.19
N ASP A 295 4.34 3.22 -16.13
CA ASP A 295 3.71 3.49 -17.42
C ASP A 295 4.05 2.43 -18.49
N ASN A 296 5.17 1.72 -18.31
CA ASN A 296 5.79 0.90 -19.35
C ASN A 296 5.88 -0.56 -18.93
N ASN A 297 4.80 -1.32 -19.15
CA ASN A 297 4.81 -2.76 -18.87
C ASN A 297 5.81 -3.50 -19.79
N ILE A 298 6.82 -4.13 -19.18
CA ILE A 298 7.87 -4.91 -19.87
C ILE A 298 7.74 -6.43 -19.69
N TYR A 299 6.62 -6.91 -19.15
CA TYR A 299 6.39 -8.33 -18.87
C TYR A 299 6.72 -9.23 -20.07
N ASN A 300 6.12 -8.95 -21.23
CA ASN A 300 6.32 -9.74 -22.46
C ASN A 300 7.73 -9.62 -23.09
N ASN A 301 8.53 -8.65 -22.66
CA ASN A 301 9.84 -8.36 -23.25
C ASN A 301 11.01 -8.89 -22.41
N THR A 302 10.73 -9.55 -21.28
CA THR A 302 11.74 -9.90 -20.28
C THR A 302 11.65 -11.37 -19.91
N LEU A 303 12.80 -12.05 -19.74
CA LEU A 303 12.82 -13.38 -19.13
C LEU A 303 12.70 -13.25 -17.61
N HIS A 304 11.48 -13.41 -17.10
CA HIS A 304 11.14 -13.23 -15.68
C HIS A 304 10.80 -14.55 -14.97
N GLY A 305 11.22 -15.70 -15.50
CA GLY A 305 10.89 -17.03 -14.93
C GLY A 305 11.32 -17.21 -13.46
N HIS A 306 12.39 -16.54 -13.03
CA HIS A 306 12.80 -16.53 -11.62
C HIS A 306 11.84 -15.73 -10.73
N LEU A 307 11.27 -14.62 -11.21
CA LEU A 307 10.24 -13.84 -10.51
C LEU A 307 8.93 -14.62 -10.43
N PHE A 308 8.55 -15.29 -11.53
CA PHE A 308 7.39 -16.18 -11.56
C PHE A 308 7.53 -17.31 -10.53
N LYS A 309 8.70 -17.96 -10.46
CA LYS A 309 8.96 -18.97 -9.43
C LYS A 309 8.86 -18.37 -8.02
N LYS A 310 9.42 -17.17 -7.80
CA LYS A 310 9.40 -16.49 -6.49
C LYS A 310 7.97 -16.19 -6.02
N ILE A 311 7.07 -15.71 -6.89
CA ILE A 311 5.67 -15.44 -6.49
C ILE A 311 4.90 -16.73 -6.21
N VAL A 312 5.14 -17.78 -6.99
CA VAL A 312 4.50 -19.10 -6.80
C VAL A 312 4.97 -19.75 -5.50
N ASP A 313 6.27 -19.68 -5.21
CA ASP A 313 6.84 -20.24 -3.98
C ASP A 313 6.29 -19.50 -2.73
N PHE A 314 6.02 -18.19 -2.83
CA PHE A 314 5.37 -17.44 -1.75
C PHE A 314 3.91 -17.88 -1.53
N LEU A 315 3.12 -18.03 -2.58
CA LEU A 315 1.68 -18.31 -2.47
C LEU A 315 1.35 -19.78 -2.13
N LYS A 316 2.36 -20.65 -2.15
CA LYS A 316 2.28 -22.05 -1.70
C LYS A 316 2.62 -22.22 -0.21
N HIS A 317 2.88 -21.13 0.52
CA HIS A 317 3.32 -21.11 1.91
C HIS A 317 2.50 -20.12 2.74
#